data_AF-A0A7Y2GWI3-F1
#
_entry.id   AF-A0A7Y2GWI3-F1
#
_cell.length_a   1.000
_cell.length_b   1.000
_cell.length_c   1.000
_cell.angle_alpha   90.00
_cell.angle_beta   90.00
_cell.angle_gamma   90.00
#
_symmetry.space_group_name_H-M   'P 1'
#
loop_
_entity.id
_entity.type
_entity.pdbx_description
1 polymer ?
#
loop_
_entity_poly.entity_id
_entity_poly.type
_entity_poly.pdbx_seq_one_letter_code
_entity_poly.pdbx_strand_id
1 'polypeptide(L)'
;MEAPLKFTAPNIDLPLGLGIGHVVFHALNKVEIGLCLAGLVTFIIAKPKTKTAVSIFGAIALILLLQTFWLFPILDERTMKVISGDAEPFSNLHIVYIVFDSLKIVLLFSLGVILLRQNLKED
;
A
#
# COMPACT_ATOMS: atom_id res chain seq x y z
N MET A 1 -8.81 -0.59 -13.60
CA MET A 1 -8.59 -1.02 -15.01
C MET A 1 -7.49 -0.23 -15.72
N GLU A 2 -7.16 1.00 -15.30
CA GLU A 2 -6.10 1.83 -15.92
C GLU A 2 -4.70 1.17 -15.87
N ALA A 3 -4.31 0.63 -14.72
CA ALA A 3 -2.94 0.16 -14.50
C ALA A 3 -2.44 -0.94 -15.46
N PRO A 4 -3.17 -2.03 -15.75
CA PRO A 4 -2.71 -3.01 -16.75
C PRO A 4 -2.76 -2.48 -18.18
N LEU A 5 -3.71 -1.58 -18.49
CA LEU A 5 -3.94 -1.11 -19.86
C LEU A 5 -2.85 -0.14 -20.33
N LYS A 6 -2.27 0.68 -19.45
CA LYS A 6 -1.19 1.60 -19.83
C LYS A 6 0.09 0.89 -20.29
N PHE A 7 0.28 -0.37 -19.91
CA PHE A 7 1.44 -1.17 -20.32
C PHE A 7 1.22 -1.94 -21.64
N THR A 8 0.03 -1.84 -22.23
CA THR A 8 -0.25 -2.41 -23.56
C THR A 8 -0.11 -1.38 -24.68
N ALA A 9 0.35 -0.16 -24.37
CA ALA A 9 0.53 0.90 -25.34
C ALA A 9 1.68 0.58 -26.33
N PRO A 10 1.60 1.04 -27.59
CA PRO A 10 2.69 0.85 -28.54
C PRO A 10 3.98 1.51 -28.04
N ASN A 11 5.12 0.87 -28.32
CA ASN A 11 6.47 1.28 -27.91
C ASN A 11 6.77 1.18 -26.40
N ILE A 12 5.93 0.48 -25.61
CA ILE A 12 6.30 0.10 -24.24
C ILE A 12 7.32 -1.04 -24.28
N ASP A 13 8.43 -0.86 -23.55
CA ASP A 13 9.39 -1.90 -23.22
C ASP A 13 9.50 -2.10 -21.70
N LEU A 14 10.26 -3.11 -21.28
CA LEU A 14 10.38 -3.45 -19.86
C LEU A 14 11.03 -2.33 -19.03
N PRO A 15 12.17 -1.71 -19.42
CA PRO A 15 12.76 -0.61 -18.67
C PRO A 15 11.82 0.59 -18.52
N LEU A 16 11.11 0.98 -19.60
CA LEU A 16 10.13 2.07 -19.55
C LEU A 16 8.96 1.71 -18.62
N GLY A 17 8.43 0.49 -18.72
CA GLY A 17 7.37 -0.01 -17.85
C GLY A 17 7.76 0.01 -16.37
N LEU A 18 8.97 -0.46 -16.04
CA LEU A 18 9.52 -0.43 -14.69
C LEU A 18 9.76 1.01 -14.18
N GLY A 19 10.25 1.91 -15.04
CA GLY A 19 10.43 3.32 -14.69
C GLY A 19 9.10 4.02 -14.38
N ILE A 20 8.03 3.74 -15.12
CA ILE A 20 6.68 4.23 -14.82
C ILE A 20 6.21 3.65 -13.47
N GLY A 21 6.36 2.34 -13.28
CA GLY A 21 6.03 1.67 -12.03
C GLY A 21 6.73 2.30 -10.83
N HIS A 22 8.04 2.50 -10.92
CA HIS A 22 8.89 3.11 -9.90
C HIS A 22 8.34 4.44 -9.39
N VAL A 23 8.02 5.36 -10.30
CA VAL A 23 7.48 6.68 -9.96
C VAL A 23 6.09 6.56 -9.32
N VAL A 24 5.23 5.73 -9.88
CA VAL A 24 3.85 5.54 -9.38
C VAL A 24 3.86 4.92 -7.99
N PHE A 25 4.64 3.87 -7.74
CA PHE A 25 4.71 3.24 -6.42
C PHE A 25 5.29 4.19 -5.36
N HIS A 26 6.28 5.02 -5.70
CA HIS A 26 6.78 6.06 -4.80
C HIS A 26 5.69 7.08 -4.43
N ALA A 27 4.93 7.53 -5.42
CA ALA A 27 3.82 8.45 -5.20
C ALA A 27 2.73 7.80 -4.33
N LEU A 28 2.35 6.56 -4.62
CA LEU A 28 1.37 5.80 -3.85
C LEU A 28 1.82 5.61 -2.40
N ASN A 29 3.06 5.20 -2.16
CA ASN A 29 3.59 5.05 -0.79
C ASN A 29 3.50 6.37 0.01
N LYS A 30 3.80 7.52 -0.62
CA LYS A 30 3.62 8.84 0.03
C LYS A 30 2.15 9.14 0.33
N VAL A 31 1.24 8.81 -0.59
CA VAL A 31 -0.20 8.98 -0.39
C VAL A 31 -0.71 8.08 0.74
N GLU A 32 -0.28 6.82 0.79
CA GLU A 32 -0.64 5.89 1.87
C GLU A 32 -0.19 6.41 3.25
N ILE A 33 1.03 6.94 3.34
CA ILE A 33 1.53 7.59 4.57
C ILE A 33 0.65 8.79 4.93
N GLY A 34 0.33 9.66 3.96
CA GLY A 34 -0.54 10.81 4.19
C GLY A 34 -1.94 10.41 4.68
N LEU A 35 -2.55 9.39 4.07
CA LEU A 35 -3.84 8.85 4.49
C LEU A 35 -3.78 8.19 5.86
N CYS A 36 -2.70 7.47 6.17
CA CYS A 36 -2.49 6.89 7.49
C CYS A 36 -2.39 7.97 8.57
N LEU A 37 -1.65 9.06 8.31
CA LEU A 37 -1.56 10.20 9.22
C LEU A 37 -2.90 10.91 9.39
N ALA A 38 -3.65 11.11 8.30
CA ALA A 38 -4.99 11.69 8.37
C ALA A 38 -5.92 10.81 9.22
N GLY A 39 -5.91 9.49 9.01
CA GLY A 39 -6.66 8.53 9.81
C GLY A 39 -6.26 8.55 11.29
N LEU A 40 -4.96 8.70 11.59
CA LEU A 40 -4.46 8.82 12.97
C LEU A 40 -5.04 10.07 13.64
N VAL A 41 -5.04 11.22 12.95
CA VAL A 41 -5.64 12.46 13.45
C VAL A 41 -7.14 12.27 13.71
N THR A 42 -7.86 11.63 12.79
CA THR A 42 -9.28 11.29 12.98
C THR A 42 -9.49 10.43 14.22
N PHE A 43 -8.65 9.42 14.47
CA PHE A 43 -8.73 8.56 15.65
C PHE A 43 -8.50 9.33 16.96
N ILE A 44 -7.58 10.29 16.97
CA ILE A 44 -7.29 11.15 18.13
C ILE A 44 -8.50 12.04 18.46
N ILE A 45 -9.17 12.59 17.43
CA ILE A 45 -10.33 13.47 17.60
C ILE A 45 -11.59 12.69 17.97
N ALA A 46 -11.93 11.67 17.17
CA ALA A 46 -13.17 10.90 17.30
C ALA A 46 -13.17 9.93 18.49
N LYS A 47 -11.98 9.51 18.97
CA LYS A 47 -11.79 8.61 20.11
C LYS A 47 -12.72 7.38 20.04
N PRO A 48 -12.55 6.51 19.03
CA PRO A 48 -13.42 5.36 18.83
C PRO A 48 -13.48 4.48 20.08
N LYS A 49 -14.70 4.13 20.51
CA LYS A 49 -14.96 3.42 21.79
C LYS A 49 -14.45 1.97 21.77
N THR A 50 -14.29 1.38 20.59
CA THR A 50 -13.98 -0.04 20.45
C THR A 50 -12.48 -0.28 20.29
N LYS A 51 -11.90 -1.01 21.24
CA LYS A 51 -10.48 -1.43 21.21
C LYS A 51 -10.11 -2.17 19.92
N THR A 52 -11.04 -2.92 19.34
CA THR A 52 -10.87 -3.61 18.05
C THR A 52 -10.56 -2.66 16.90
N ALA A 53 -11.22 -1.50 16.82
CA ALA A 53 -10.97 -0.51 15.75
C ALA A 53 -9.56 0.06 15.86
N VAL A 54 -9.12 0.40 17.08
CA VAL A 54 -7.75 0.88 17.36
C VAL A 54 -6.72 -0.19 17.02
N SER A 55 -6.97 -1.45 17.38
CA SER A 55 -6.06 -2.55 17.09
C SER A 55 -5.93 -2.83 15.58
N ILE A 56 -7.04 -2.79 14.82
CA ILE A 56 -7.02 -2.98 13.37
C ILE A 56 -6.27 -1.82 12.69
N PHE A 57 -6.54 -0.57 13.09
CA PHE A 57 -5.81 0.58 12.58
C PHE A 57 -4.31 0.49 12.86
N GLY A 58 -3.93 0.10 14.08
CA GLY A 58 -2.53 -0.14 14.45
C GLY A 58 -1.85 -1.23 13.60
N ALA A 59 -2.56 -2.31 13.29
CA ALA A 59 -2.06 -3.37 12.40
C ALA A 59 -1.85 -2.86 10.96
N ILE A 60 -2.77 -2.06 10.41
CA ILE A 60 -2.62 -1.43 9.08
C ILE A 60 -1.40 -0.52 9.06
N ALA A 61 -1.25 0.33 10.08
CA ALA A 61 -0.10 1.23 10.20
C ALA A 61 1.21 0.46 10.30
N LEU A 62 1.26 -0.63 11.07
CA LEU A 62 2.44 -1.49 11.17
C LEU A 62 2.81 -2.13 9.83
N ILE A 63 1.83 -2.67 9.09
CA ILE A 63 2.06 -3.25 7.76
C ILE A 63 2.62 -2.18 6.82
N LEU A 64 2.05 -0.98 6.82
CA LEU A 64 2.55 0.14 6.02
C LEU A 64 4.00 0.49 6.37
N LEU A 65 4.35 0.56 7.66
CA LEU A 65 5.73 0.81 8.08
C LEU A 65 6.69 -0.28 7.58
N LEU A 66 6.31 -1.56 7.71
CA LEU A 66 7.11 -2.68 7.19
C LEU A 66 7.27 -2.60 5.67
N GLN A 67 6.21 -2.23 4.94
CA GLN A 67 6.30 -2.02 3.50
C GLN A 67 7.24 -0.85 3.17
N THR A 68 7.02 0.33 3.75
CA THR A 68 7.77 1.55 3.43
C THR A 68 9.25 1.44 3.79
N PHE A 69 9.59 0.90 4.96
CA PHE A 69 10.96 0.97 5.48
C PHE A 69 11.78 -0.29 5.21
N TRP A 70 11.14 -1.43 4.89
CA TRP A 70 11.86 -2.67 4.66
C TRP A 70 11.62 -3.23 3.26
N LEU A 71 10.37 -3.49 2.88
CA LEU A 71 10.09 -4.20 1.63
C LEU A 71 10.32 -3.30 0.40
N PHE A 72 9.88 -2.05 0.48
CA PHE A 72 9.93 -1.09 -0.61
C PHE A 72 11.37 -0.73 -1.02
N PRO A 73 12.31 -0.41 -0.12
CA PRO A 73 13.70 -0.14 -0.49
C PRO A 73 14.37 -1.31 -1.22
N ILE A 74 14.07 -2.55 -0.81
CA ILE A 74 14.64 -3.76 -1.43
C ILE A 74 14.08 -3.96 -2.85
N LEU A 75 12.76 -3.76 -3.02
CA LEU A 75 12.13 -3.84 -4.33
C LEU A 75 12.60 -2.71 -5.25
N ASP A 76 12.85 -1.53 -4.69
CA ASP A 76 13.31 -0.36 -5.41
C ASP A 76 14.71 -0.56 -5.98
N GLU A 77 15.65 -0.98 -5.13
CA GLU A 77 17.02 -1.31 -5.54
C GLU A 77 17.02 -2.40 -6.63
N ARG A 78 16.18 -3.43 -6.46
CA ARG A 78 16.06 -4.49 -7.47
C ARG A 78 15.51 -3.96 -8.79
N THR A 79 14.51 -3.07 -8.75
CA THR A 79 13.94 -2.46 -9.96
C THR A 79 15.02 -1.73 -10.76
N MET A 80 15.89 -0.99 -10.08
CA MET A 80 17.02 -0.31 -10.73
C MET A 80 18.02 -1.30 -11.34
N LYS A 81 18.32 -2.42 -10.67
CA LYS A 81 19.18 -3.48 -11.22
C LYS A 81 18.58 -4.18 -12.44
N VAL A 82 17.26 -4.35 -12.49
CA VAL A 82 16.59 -4.92 -13.68
C VAL A 82 16.62 -3.93 -14.83
N ILE A 83 16.43 -2.63 -14.56
CA ILE A 83 16.52 -1.57 -15.58
C ILE A 83 17.95 -1.48 -16.17
N SER A 84 19.00 -1.67 -15.36
CA SER A 84 20.38 -1.67 -15.84
C SER A 84 20.82 -2.99 -16.51
N GLY A 85 19.99 -4.02 -16.47
CA GLY A 85 20.30 -5.35 -17.02
C GLY A 85 21.12 -6.25 -16.10
N ASP A 86 21.33 -5.85 -14.83
CA ASP A 86 22.16 -6.54 -13.85
C ASP A 86 21.40 -7.58 -13.02
N ALA A 87 20.07 -7.71 -13.19
CA ALA A 87 19.24 -8.65 -12.45
C ALA A 87 18.05 -9.17 -13.26
N GLU A 88 17.58 -10.37 -12.90
CA GLU A 88 16.36 -10.94 -13.47
C GLU A 88 15.08 -10.25 -12.96
N PRO A 89 14.05 -10.10 -13.82
CA PRO A 89 12.81 -9.40 -13.47
C PRO A 89 12.02 -10.04 -12.33
N PHE A 90 12.12 -11.35 -12.13
CA PHE A 90 11.29 -12.08 -11.16
C PHE A 90 11.91 -12.10 -9.76
N SER A 91 11.07 -11.94 -8.74
CA SER A 91 11.44 -12.07 -7.33
C SER A 91 10.24 -12.48 -6.48
N ASN A 92 10.44 -13.40 -5.54
CA ASN A 92 9.43 -13.80 -4.56
C ASN A 92 8.99 -12.62 -3.66
N LEU A 93 9.83 -11.59 -3.51
CA LEU A 93 9.50 -10.40 -2.70
C LEU A 93 8.31 -9.62 -3.27
N HIS A 94 8.08 -9.67 -4.57
CA HIS A 94 6.91 -9.03 -5.17
C HIS A 94 5.61 -9.72 -4.71
N ILE A 95 5.63 -11.04 -4.54
CA ILE A 95 4.49 -11.80 -4.01
C ILE A 95 4.23 -11.40 -2.54
N VAL A 96 5.29 -11.22 -1.74
CA VAL A 96 5.16 -10.72 -0.36
C VAL A 96 4.50 -9.35 -0.33
N TYR A 97 4.86 -8.45 -1.26
CA TYR A 97 4.22 -7.13 -1.38
C TYR A 97 2.72 -7.25 -1.69
N ILE A 98 2.34 -8.10 -2.64
CA ILE A 98 0.93 -8.36 -2.99
C ILE A 98 0.14 -8.89 -1.78
N VAL A 99 0.74 -9.78 -0.98
CA VAL A 99 0.09 -10.31 0.23
C VAL A 99 -0.14 -9.20 1.26
N PHE A 100 0.84 -8.32 1.50
CA PHE A 100 0.69 -7.20 2.42
C PHE A 100 -0.38 -6.21 1.96
N ASP A 101 -0.43 -5.88 0.67
CA ASP A 101 -1.48 -5.01 0.12
C ASP A 101 -2.86 -5.65 0.21
N SER A 102 -2.98 -6.94 -0.11
CA SER A 102 -4.24 -7.68 0.03
C SER A 102 -4.72 -7.70 1.48
N LEU A 103 -3.80 -7.88 2.43
CA LEU A 103 -4.11 -7.85 3.86
C LEU A 103 -4.58 -6.45 4.30
N LYS A 104 -3.91 -5.37 3.87
CA LYS A 104 -4.34 -4.00 4.15
C LYS A 104 -5.76 -3.74 3.64
N ILE A 105 -6.11 -4.22 2.44
CA ILE A 105 -7.46 -4.07 1.87
C ILE A 105 -8.52 -4.72 2.78
N VAL A 106 -8.29 -5.96 3.21
CA VAL A 106 -9.22 -6.68 4.09
C VAL A 106 -9.35 -5.98 5.45
N LEU A 107 -8.24 -5.52 6.02
CA LEU A 107 -8.24 -4.80 7.30
C LEU A 107 -8.96 -3.45 7.20
N LEU A 108 -8.69 -2.67 6.15
CA LEU A 108 -9.36 -1.38 5.90
C LEU A 108 -10.87 -1.56 5.70
N PHE A 109 -11.28 -2.57 4.93
CA PHE A 109 -12.69 -2.89 4.75
C PHE A 109 -13.36 -3.25 6.09
N SER A 110 -12.72 -4.13 6.86
CA SER A 110 -13.21 -4.53 8.19
C SER A 110 -13.31 -3.34 9.15
N LEU A 111 -12.30 -2.46 9.13
CA LEU A 111 -12.29 -1.23 9.92
C LEU A 111 -13.45 -0.32 9.55
N GLY A 112 -13.68 -0.10 8.25
CA GLY A 112 -14.79 0.70 7.74
C GLY A 112 -16.14 0.17 8.20
N VAL A 113 -16.37 -1.15 8.10
CA VAL A 113 -17.62 -1.79 8.56
C VAL A 113 -17.82 -1.61 10.07
N ILE A 114 -16.76 -1.79 10.87
CA ILE A 114 -16.83 -1.66 12.33
C ILE A 114 -17.16 -0.22 12.74
N LEU A 115 -16.48 0.76 12.13
CA LEU A 115 -16.72 2.18 12.41
C LEU A 115 -18.10 2.62 11.94
N LEU A 116 -18.55 2.20 10.75
CA LEU A 116 -19.88 2.55 10.24
C LEU A 116 -20.99 2.01 11.15
N ARG A 117 -20.90 0.74 11.58
CA ARG A 117 -21.87 0.13 12.49
C ARG A 117 -21.91 0.79 13.87
N GLN A 118 -20.81 1.38 14.33
CA GLN A 118 -20.78 2.13 15.58
C GLN A 118 -21.54 3.44 15.44
N ASN A 119 -21.26 4.21 14.39
CA ASN A 119 -21.92 5.49 14.16
C ASN A 119 -23.44 5.31 13.98
N LEU A 120 -23.89 4.30 13.22
CA LEU A 120 -25.31 4.01 13.04
C LEU A 120 -26.06 3.52 14.29
N LYS A 121 -25.35 3.11 15.35
CA LYS A 121 -25.97 2.72 16.63
C LYS A 121 -26.10 3.89 17.60
N GLU A 122 -25.44 5.01 17.32
CA GLU A 122 -25.46 6.20 18.18
C GLU A 122 -26.52 7.23 17.76
N ASP A 123 -27.15 7.03 16.59
CA ASP A 123 -28.33 7.74 16.09
C ASP A 123 -29.64 7.00 16.46
#